data_AF-A0A3C1SI02-F1
#
_entry.id   AF-A0A3C1SI02-F1
#
_cell.length_a   1.000
_cell.length_b   1.000
_cell.length_c   1.000
_cell.angle_alpha   90.00
_cell.angle_beta   90.00
_cell.angle_gamma   90.00
#
_symmetry.space_group_name_H-M   'P 1'
#
loop_
_entity.id
_entity.type
_entity.pdbx_description
1 polymer ?
#
loop_
_entity_poly.entity_id
_entity_poly.type
_entity_poly.pdbx_seq_one_letter_code
_entity_poly.pdbx_strand_id
1 'polypeptide(L)'
;DTEKKRWTDKNETAFYIPTVPLSAGEFRKAVRNHRGIENRNHYVRDVSMNEDKSRIRINPDISAGLKSSALNIFRADKVANIANELYSDCINPGNILKYKGIEEN
;
A
#
# COMPACT_ATOMS: atom_id res chain seq x y z
N ASP A 1 21.57 3.48 -12.96
CA ASP A 1 22.24 4.75 -12.65
C ASP A 1 21.17 5.84 -12.62
N THR A 2 20.69 6.19 -11.42
CA THR A 2 19.61 7.17 -11.22
C THR A 2 20.05 8.60 -11.58
N GLU A 3 21.35 8.81 -11.79
CA GLU A 3 21.93 10.08 -12.22
C GLU A 3 21.75 10.33 -13.73
N LYS A 4 21.63 9.26 -14.54
CA LYS A 4 21.65 9.38 -16.01
C LYS A 4 20.30 9.26 -16.71
N LYS A 5 19.19 9.06 -15.97
CA LYS A 5 17.83 8.83 -16.52
C LYS A 5 17.80 7.82 -17.70
N ARG A 6 18.72 6.86 -17.71
CA ARG A 6 18.77 5.78 -18.69
C ARG A 6 18.13 4.55 -18.08
N TRP A 7 17.11 4.03 -18.74
CA TRP A 7 16.54 2.72 -18.43
C TRP A 7 17.61 1.67 -18.75
N THR A 8 18.26 1.15 -17.72
CA THR A 8 19.11 -0.03 -17.85
C THR A 8 18.26 -1.24 -17.58
N ASP A 9 18.20 -2.18 -18.53
CA ASP A 9 17.57 -3.47 -18.29
C ASP A 9 18.27 -4.16 -17.12
N LYS A 10 17.47 -4.53 -16.13
CA LYS A 10 17.89 -5.31 -14.98
C LYS A 10 17.18 -6.65 -15.04
N ASN A 11 17.97 -7.73 -15.09
CA ASN A 11 17.46 -9.08 -14.94
C ASN A 11 17.70 -9.53 -13.50
N GLU A 12 16.62 -9.91 -12.81
CA GLU A 12 16.67 -10.47 -11.47
C GLU A 12 16.12 -11.90 -11.53
N THR A 13 16.91 -12.85 -11.01
CA THR A 13 16.50 -14.24 -10.84
C THR A 13 16.08 -14.44 -9.39
N ALA A 14 14.85 -14.92 -9.18
CA ALA A 14 14.34 -15.27 -7.86
C ALA A 14 13.96 -16.75 -7.84
N PHE A 15 14.36 -17.46 -6.78
CA PHE A 15 13.99 -18.85 -6.54
C PHE A 15 12.86 -18.89 -5.52
N TYR A 16 11.86 -19.72 -5.76
CA TYR A 16 10.70 -19.84 -4.90
C TYR A 16 10.45 -21.30 -4.54
N ILE A 17 10.02 -21.53 -3.30
CA ILE A 17 9.69 -22.85 -2.78
C ILE A 17 8.19 -22.88 -2.50
N PRO A 18 7.37 -23.51 -3.37
CA PRO A 18 5.95 -23.66 -3.10
C PRO A 18 5.69 -24.85 -2.17
N THR A 19 4.71 -24.72 -1.30
CA THR A 19 4.17 -25.84 -0.50
C THR A 19 3.06 -26.61 -1.22
N VAL A 20 2.72 -26.18 -2.44
CA VAL A 20 1.65 -26.72 -3.28
C VAL A 20 2.18 -27.10 -4.66
N PRO A 21 1.69 -28.18 -5.29
CA PRO A 21 2.11 -28.58 -6.63
C PRO A 21 1.41 -27.70 -7.68
N LEU A 22 2.05 -26.59 -8.06
CA LEU A 22 1.59 -25.69 -9.14
C LEU A 22 2.55 -25.76 -10.33
N SER A 23 2.03 -25.55 -11.55
CA SER A 23 2.90 -25.37 -12.71
C SER A 23 3.71 -24.08 -12.59
N ALA A 24 4.85 -24.03 -13.29
CA ALA A 24 5.69 -22.82 -13.32
C ALA A 24 4.93 -21.58 -13.82
N GLY A 25 4.00 -21.75 -14.76
CA GLY A 25 3.17 -20.66 -15.30
C GLY A 25 2.18 -20.10 -14.28
N GLU A 26 1.47 -20.98 -13.57
CA GLU A 26 0.55 -20.60 -12.50
C GLU A 26 1.28 -19.91 -11.35
N PHE A 27 2.43 -20.47 -10.95
CA PHE A 27 3.25 -19.91 -9.90
C PHE A 27 3.77 -18.51 -10.27
N ARG A 28 4.27 -18.32 -11.50
CA ARG A 28 4.68 -17.01 -12.01
C ARG A 28 3.54 -15.99 -11.94
N LYS A 29 2.31 -16.38 -12.31
CA LYS A 29 1.14 -15.51 -12.22
C LYS A 29 0.82 -15.15 -10.77
N ALA A 30 0.86 -16.11 -9.86
CA ALA A 30 0.63 -15.89 -8.43
C ALA A 30 1.64 -14.89 -7.84
N VAL A 31 2.94 -15.08 -8.09
CA VAL A 31 4.00 -14.17 -7.65
C VAL A 31 3.79 -12.75 -8.19
N ARG A 32 3.43 -12.62 -9.48
CA ARG A 32 3.19 -11.29 -10.08
C ARG A 32 1.97 -10.60 -9.48
N ASN A 33 0.90 -11.34 -9.22
CA ASN A 33 -0.28 -10.82 -8.53
C ASN A 33 0.05 -10.40 -7.10
N HIS A 34 0.84 -11.19 -6.39
CA HIS A 34 1.28 -10.88 -5.02
C HIS A 34 2.08 -9.58 -4.95
N ARG A 35 3.07 -9.39 -5.83
CA ARG A 35 3.80 -8.12 -5.95
C ARG A 35 2.88 -6.93 -6.23
N GLY A 36 1.82 -7.13 -7.01
CA GLY A 36 0.81 -6.11 -7.26
C GLY A 36 0.01 -5.71 -6.00
N ILE A 37 -0.17 -6.62 -5.04
CA ILE A 37 -0.79 -6.33 -3.74
C ILE A 37 0.20 -5.56 -2.87
N GLU A 38 1.44 -6.05 -2.81
CA GLU A 38 2.52 -5.43 -2.03
C GLU A 38 2.74 -3.97 -2.46
N ASN A 39 2.91 -3.71 -3.75
CA ASN A 39 3.08 -2.36 -4.27
C ASN A 39 1.89 -1.44 -3.98
N ARG A 40 0.64 -1.94 -4.05
CA ARG A 40 -0.53 -1.08 -3.82
C ARG A 40 -0.75 -0.80 -2.34
N ASN A 41 -0.34 -1.70 -1.46
CA ASN A 41 -0.56 -1.61 -0.02
C ASN A 41 0.66 -1.05 0.72
N HIS A 42 1.78 -1.76 0.68
CA HIS A 42 3.00 -1.40 1.42
C HIS A 42 3.54 -0.05 0.99
N TYR A 43 3.83 0.14 -0.29
CA TYR A 43 4.38 1.42 -0.75
C TYR A 43 3.52 2.64 -0.37
N VAL A 44 2.20 2.53 -0.45
CA VAL A 44 1.30 3.63 -0.08
C VAL A 44 1.38 3.92 1.42
N ARG A 45 1.38 2.89 2.27
CA ARG A 45 1.52 3.07 3.72
C ARG A 45 2.89 3.62 4.11
N ASP A 46 3.94 3.03 3.55
CA ASP A 46 5.33 3.36 3.84
C ASP A 46 5.66 4.81 3.46
N VAL A 47 5.24 5.22 2.25
CA VAL A 47 5.58 6.53 1.70
C VAL A 47 4.49 7.57 1.92
N SER A 48 3.24 7.28 1.54
CA SER A 48 2.16 8.29 1.59
C SER A 48 1.60 8.48 3.00
N MET A 49 1.64 7.43 3.83
CA MET A 49 1.21 7.51 5.24
C MET A 49 2.38 7.59 6.22
N ASN A 50 3.61 7.81 5.71
CA ASN A 50 4.84 7.97 6.48
C ASN A 50 5.12 6.83 7.48
N GLU A 51 4.74 5.60 7.16
CA GLU A 51 4.97 4.47 8.07
C GLU A 51 6.47 4.22 8.30
N ASP A 52 7.29 4.27 7.25
CA ASP A 52 8.76 4.13 7.34
C ASP A 52 9.40 5.19 8.24
N LYS A 53 8.82 6.40 8.23
CA LYS A 53 9.32 7.55 9.00
C LYS A 53 8.69 7.65 10.39
N SER A 54 7.76 6.75 10.72
CA SER A 54 7.02 6.81 11.98
C SER A 54 7.95 6.64 13.18
N ARG A 55 7.82 7.57 14.14
CA ARG A 55 8.55 7.52 15.42
C ARG A 55 7.72 6.94 16.56
N ILE A 56 6.51 6.45 16.27
CA ILE A 56 5.67 5.78 17.27
C ILE A 56 6.37 4.47 17.69
N ARG A 57 6.59 4.31 18.99
CA ARG A 57 7.26 3.12 19.58
C ARG A 57 6.40 2.38 20.61
N ILE A 58 5.33 3.02 21.07
CA ILE A 58 4.35 2.43 21.97
C ILE A 58 3.19 1.95 21.09
N ASN A 59 2.86 0.66 21.16
CA ASN A 59 1.81 0.00 20.37
C ASN A 59 1.89 0.31 18.85
N PRO A 60 3.05 0.06 18.19
CA PRO A 60 3.23 0.35 16.76
C PRO A 60 2.29 -0.45 15.86
N ASP A 61 1.87 -1.63 16.30
CA ASP A 61 0.87 -2.50 15.68
C ASP A 61 -0.51 -1.83 15.58
N ILE A 62 -0.95 -1.13 16.64
CA ILE A 62 -2.19 -0.36 16.62
C ILE A 62 -2.10 0.75 15.57
N SER A 63 -0.97 1.46 15.50
CA SER A 63 -0.76 2.49 14.49
C SER A 63 -0.80 1.92 13.07
N ALA A 64 -0.17 0.77 12.82
CA ALA A 64 -0.21 0.09 11.52
C ALA A 64 -1.64 -0.37 11.16
N GLY A 65 -2.40 -0.85 12.16
CA GLY A 65 -3.81 -1.19 12.04
C GLY A 65 -4.66 0.01 11.62
N LEU A 66 -4.53 1.15 12.31
CA LEU A 66 -5.25 2.37 11.98
C LEU A 66 -4.95 2.87 10.57
N LYS A 67 -3.68 2.85 10.14
CA LYS A 67 -3.31 3.21 8.76
C LYS A 67 -3.95 2.28 7.74
N SER A 68 -3.98 0.98 8.04
CA SER A 68 -4.61 -0.02 7.17
C SER A 68 -6.12 0.20 7.07
N SER A 69 -6.79 0.52 8.17
CA SER A 69 -8.22 0.88 8.19
C SER A 69 -8.51 2.13 7.37
N ALA A 70 -7.75 3.20 7.57
CA ALA A 70 -7.91 4.44 6.79
C ALA A 70 -7.69 4.21 5.29
N LEU A 71 -6.64 3.45 4.91
CA LEU A 71 -6.39 3.10 3.51
C LEU A 71 -7.54 2.29 2.89
N ASN A 72 -8.18 1.41 3.67
CA ASN A 72 -9.34 0.66 3.20
C ASN A 72 -10.55 1.56 2.96
N ILE A 73 -10.81 2.54 3.83
CA ILE A 73 -11.87 3.54 3.65
C ILE A 73 -11.62 4.33 2.35
N PHE A 74 -10.42 4.88 2.18
CA PHE A 74 -10.08 5.63 0.96
C PHE A 74 -10.23 4.79 -0.32
N ARG A 75 -9.92 3.48 -0.26
CA ARG A 75 -10.12 2.59 -1.41
C ARG A 75 -11.59 2.28 -1.68
N ALA A 76 -12.40 2.11 -0.63
CA ALA A 76 -13.84 1.94 -0.78
C ALA A 76 -14.47 3.18 -1.47
N ASP A 77 -13.98 4.37 -1.12
CA ASP A 77 -14.38 5.64 -1.73
C ASP A 77 -13.63 6.00 -3.02
N LYS A 78 -12.81 5.07 -3.55
CA LYS A 78 -12.08 5.19 -4.83
C LYS A 78 -11.19 6.44 -4.93
N VAL A 79 -10.61 6.87 -3.81
CA VAL A 79 -9.65 7.98 -3.75
C VAL A 79 -8.45 7.70 -4.66
N ALA A 80 -8.17 8.63 -5.57
CA ALA A 80 -7.10 8.47 -6.56
C ALA A 80 -5.71 8.83 -6.00
N ASN A 81 -5.62 9.81 -5.10
CA ASN A 81 -4.36 10.26 -4.50
C ASN A 81 -4.49 10.34 -2.97
N ILE A 82 -3.99 9.29 -2.31
CA ILE A 82 -4.06 9.13 -0.86
C ILE A 82 -3.33 10.25 -0.11
N ALA A 83 -2.18 10.71 -0.60
CA ALA A 83 -1.41 11.76 0.08
C ALA A 83 -2.13 13.12 0.06
N ASN A 84 -2.75 13.47 -1.07
CA ASN A 84 -3.54 14.69 -1.19
C ASN A 84 -4.81 14.63 -0.33
N GLU A 85 -5.47 13.47 -0.30
CA GLU A 85 -6.68 13.28 0.49
C GLU A 85 -6.39 13.41 1.99
N LEU A 86 -5.33 12.74 2.48
CA LEU A 86 -4.85 12.88 3.85
C LEU A 86 -4.59 14.34 4.23
N TYR A 87 -3.96 15.11 3.34
CA TYR A 87 -3.72 16.53 3.58
C TYR A 87 -5.03 17.34 3.67
N SER A 88 -5.98 17.08 2.77
CA SER A 88 -7.28 17.75 2.78
C SER A 88 -8.08 17.43 4.05
N ASP A 89 -8.13 16.15 4.43
CA ASP A 89 -8.80 15.67 5.64
C ASP A 89 -8.18 16.24 6.92
N CYS A 90 -6.85 16.40 6.95
CA CYS A 90 -6.19 17.07 8.07
C CYS A 90 -6.56 18.55 8.20
N ILE A 91 -6.79 19.24 7.08
CA ILE A 91 -7.22 20.65 7.09
C ILE A 91 -8.68 20.78 7.49
N ASN A 92 -9.53 19.88 6.99
CA ASN A 92 -10.95 19.86 7.30
C ASN A 92 -11.40 18.46 7.73
N PRO A 93 -11.33 18.15 9.04
CA PRO A 93 -11.72 16.85 9.57
C PRO A 93 -13.18 16.48 9.31
N GLY A 94 -14.05 17.45 9.01
CA GLY A 94 -15.44 17.18 8.62
C GLY A 94 -15.58 16.44 7.29
N ASN A 95 -14.53 16.39 6.46
CA ASN A 95 -14.51 15.58 5.25
C ASN A 95 -14.48 14.08 5.55
N ILE A 96 -13.79 13.69 6.63
CA ILE A 96 -13.66 12.29 7.05
C ILE A 96 -15.04 11.67 7.30
N LEU A 97 -15.97 12.44 7.87
CA LEU A 97 -17.30 11.95 8.18
C LEU A 97 -18.16 11.66 6.94
N LYS A 98 -17.77 12.13 5.75
CA LYS A 98 -18.53 11.98 4.50
C LYS A 98 -18.14 10.74 3.70
N TYR A 99 -17.12 10.01 4.15
CA TYR A 99 -16.70 8.78 3.49
C TYR A 99 -17.76 7.71 3.66
N LYS A 100 -18.10 7.01 2.57
CA LYS A 100 -19.11 5.94 2.62
C LYS A 100 -18.70 4.83 3.56
N GLY A 101 -17.39 4.56 3.64
CA GLY A 101 -16.84 3.59 4.60
C GLY A 101 -17.06 3.95 6.07
N ILE A 102 -17.50 5.17 6.38
CA ILE A 102 -17.82 5.67 7.72
C ILE A 102 -19.33 5.85 7.91
N GLU A 103 -20.05 6.38 6.93
CA GLU A 103 -21.51 6.60 7.02
C GLU A 103 -22.35 5.31 7.00
N GLU A 104 -21.83 4.21 6.46
CA GLU A 104 -22.56 2.93 6.34
C GLU A 104 -22.38 1.95 7.53
N ASN A 105 -21.80 2.38 8.67
CA ASN A 105 -21.70 1.59 9.92
C ASN A 105 -22.51 2.20 11.07
#